data_AF-I4B7I9-F1
#
_entry.id   AF-I4B7I9-F1
#
_cell.length_a   1.000
_cell.length_b   1.000
_cell.length_c   1.000
_cell.angle_alpha   90.00
_cell.angle_beta   90.00
_cell.angle_gamma   90.00
#
_symmetry.space_group_name_H-M   'P 1'
#
loop_
_entity.id
_entity.type
_entity.pdbx_description
1 polymer ?
#
loop_
_entity_poly.entity_id
_entity_poly.type
_entity_poly.pdbx_seq_one_letter_code
_entity_poly.pdbx_strand_id
1 'polypeptide(L)'
;MARVTGIRLGGARREAHELLRSEWDYILYQTGFGLVLSTLCGSVALYDICILLTDDESLRFQNEGEVFLKDLAKRVREDHAFVAERRLANALQWEYANQQSPLR
;
A
#
# COMPACT_ATOMS: atom_id res chain seq x y z
N MET A 1 -14.64 -7.48 9.82
CA MET A 1 -13.77 -7.52 8.62
C MET A 1 -14.58 -7.08 7.42
N ALA A 2 -14.21 -5.96 6.78
CA ALA A 2 -14.95 -5.36 5.68
C ALA A 2 -14.28 -5.71 4.33
N ARG A 3 -15.08 -6.09 3.32
CA ARG A 3 -14.61 -6.23 1.94
C ARG A 3 -14.71 -4.86 1.27
N VAL A 4 -13.59 -4.27 0.88
CA VAL A 4 -13.57 -2.94 0.25
C VAL A 4 -13.45 -3.12 -1.27
N THR A 5 -14.59 -3.04 -1.96
CA THR A 5 -14.65 -3.08 -3.43
C THR A 5 -14.55 -1.67 -4.01
N GLY A 6 -13.35 -1.23 -4.37
CA GLY A 6 -13.20 0.10 -4.98
C GLY A 6 -11.85 0.78 -4.86
N ILE A 7 -10.80 0.12 -4.36
CA ILE A 7 -9.48 0.74 -4.33
C ILE A 7 -8.99 0.90 -5.77
N ARG A 8 -8.78 2.16 -6.18
CA ARG A 8 -8.14 2.48 -7.47
C ARG A 8 -6.64 2.37 -7.30
N LEU A 9 -6.09 1.23 -7.68
CA LEU A 9 -4.65 1.04 -7.82
C LEU A 9 -4.32 1.21 -9.31
N GLY A 10 -3.54 2.24 -9.65
CA GLY A 10 -3.09 2.47 -11.05
C GLY A 10 -4.22 2.76 -12.05
N GLY A 11 -5.34 3.35 -11.62
CA GLY A 11 -6.46 3.70 -12.51
C GLY A 11 -7.46 2.57 -12.78
N ALA A 12 -7.17 1.32 -12.39
CA ALA A 12 -8.11 0.20 -12.48
C ALA A 12 -8.82 -0.04 -11.14
N ARG A 13 -10.13 -0.33 -11.20
CA ARG A 13 -10.89 -0.75 -10.01
C ARG A 13 -10.58 -2.22 -9.74
N ARG A 14 -9.97 -2.52 -8.60
CA ARG A 14 -9.66 -3.89 -8.18
C ARG A 14 -10.26 -4.18 -6.81
N GLU A 15 -10.43 -5.47 -6.53
CA GLU A 15 -10.85 -5.94 -5.21
C GLU A 15 -9.68 -5.87 -4.23
N ALA A 16 -9.96 -5.36 -3.04
CA ALA A 16 -9.02 -5.34 -1.93
C ALA A 16 -9.73 -5.83 -0.67
N HIS A 17 -9.04 -6.68 0.09
CA HIS A 17 -9.54 -7.24 1.33
C HIS A 17 -8.80 -6.57 2.49
N GLU A 18 -9.54 -5.93 3.40
CA GLU A 18 -8.95 -5.41 4.62
C GLU A 18 -8.48 -6.58 5.50
N LEU A 19 -7.17 -6.62 5.78
CA LEU A 19 -6.58 -7.60 6.70
C LEU A 19 -6.50 -7.07 8.11
N LEU A 20 -6.05 -5.83 8.24
CA LEU A 20 -5.76 -5.21 9.52
C LEU A 20 -6.03 -3.71 9.43
N ARG A 21 -6.51 -3.14 10.53
CA ARG A 21 -6.77 -1.71 10.65
C ARG A 21 -6.30 -1.21 12.00
N SER A 22 -5.44 -0.20 11.98
CA SER A 22 -5.18 0.66 13.14
C SER A 22 -6.32 1.68 13.27
N GLU A 23 -6.65 2.09 14.49
CA GLU A 23 -7.72 3.05 14.73
C GLU A 23 -7.47 4.40 14.03
N TRP A 24 -6.21 4.84 13.95
CA TRP A 24 -5.86 6.19 13.48
C TRP A 24 -4.62 6.29 12.60
N ASP A 25 -3.88 5.20 12.36
CA ASP A 25 -2.61 5.29 11.62
C ASP A 25 -2.68 4.73 10.20
N TYR A 26 -3.27 3.55 10.03
CA TYR A 26 -3.19 2.83 8.76
C TYR A 26 -4.25 1.74 8.61
N ILE A 27 -4.44 1.32 7.37
CA ILE A 27 -5.18 0.12 6.99
C ILE A 27 -4.29 -0.74 6.08
N LEU A 28 -4.19 -2.03 6.37
CA LEU A 28 -3.51 -3.00 5.54
C LEU A 28 -4.53 -3.76 4.69
N TYR A 29 -4.31 -3.75 3.38
CA TYR A 29 -5.11 -4.45 2.41
C TYR A 29 -4.33 -5.59 1.76
N GLN A 30 -5.00 -6.72 1.55
CA GLN A 30 -4.55 -7.74 0.62
C GLN A 30 -5.18 -7.48 -0.76
N THR A 31 -4.34 -7.48 -1.78
CA THR A 31 -4.73 -7.28 -3.17
C THR A 31 -4.16 -8.39 -4.05
N GLY A 32 -4.59 -8.46 -5.31
CA GLY A 32 -4.01 -9.42 -6.26
C GLY A 32 -2.53 -9.20 -6.58
N PHE A 33 -1.94 -8.08 -6.17
CA PHE A 33 -0.53 -7.74 -6.41
C PHE A 33 0.34 -7.81 -5.15
N GLY A 34 -0.26 -8.13 -4.00
CA GLY A 34 0.42 -8.14 -2.70
C GLY A 34 -0.28 -7.28 -1.66
N LEU A 35 0.46 -7.00 -0.59
CA LEU A 35 -0.03 -6.23 0.55
C LEU A 35 0.13 -4.73 0.30
N VAL A 36 -0.95 -3.98 0.49
CA VAL A 36 -0.96 -2.53 0.35
C VAL A 36 -1.20 -1.89 1.71
N LEU A 37 -0.28 -1.03 2.14
CA LEU A 37 -0.42 -0.21 3.33
C LEU A 37 -0.98 1.15 2.94
N SER A 38 -2.19 1.45 3.41
CA SER A 38 -2.83 2.76 3.32
C SER A 38 -2.58 3.51 4.62
N THR A 39 -1.70 4.49 4.59
CA THR A 39 -1.36 5.30 5.77
C THR A 39 -2.19 6.58 5.79
N LEU A 40 -2.87 6.84 6.90
CA LEU A 40 -3.64 8.05 7.09
C LEU A 40 -2.70 9.20 7.42
N CYS A 41 -2.74 10.25 6.60
CA CYS A 41 -1.88 11.41 6.68
C CYS A 41 -2.68 12.71 6.79
N GLY A 42 -2.02 13.74 7.32
CA GLY A 42 -2.55 15.10 7.40
C GLY A 42 -3.20 15.46 8.73
N SER A 43 -2.85 16.63 9.25
CA SER A 43 -3.43 17.21 10.47
C SER A 43 -4.60 18.16 10.17
N VAL A 44 -4.59 18.80 8.98
CA VAL A 44 -5.59 19.80 8.57
C VAL A 44 -6.61 19.23 7.57
N ALA A 45 -6.15 18.39 6.64
CA ALA A 45 -7.00 17.64 5.73
C ALA A 45 -6.53 16.18 5.76
N LEU A 46 -7.46 15.25 5.97
CA LEU A 46 -7.16 13.82 5.97
C LEU A 46 -7.02 13.32 4.55
N TYR A 47 -5.90 12.65 4.26
CA TYR A 47 -5.64 11.97 3.00
C TYR A 47 -4.86 10.69 3.26
N ASP A 48 -5.02 9.71 2.37
CA ASP A 48 -4.28 8.45 2.48
C ASP A 48 -3.09 8.41 1.53
N ILE A 49 -1.97 7.89 2.01
CA ILE A 49 -0.83 7.49 1.19
C ILE A 49 -0.80 5.96 1.13
N CYS A 50 -1.06 5.41 -0.06
CA CYS A 50 -0.96 3.98 -0.32
C CYS A 50 0.41 3.58 -0.87
N ILE A 51 1.05 2.59 -0.26
CA ILE A 51 2.26 1.95 -0.78
C ILE A 51 2.06 0.42 -0.88
N LEU A 52 2.61 -0.19 -1.92
CA LEU A 52 2.66 -1.64 -2.08
C LEU A 52 3.89 -2.17 -1.33
N LEU A 53 3.72 -3.06 -0.35
CA LEU A 53 4.82 -3.66 0.38
C LEU A 53 5.72 -4.46 -0.57
N THR A 54 7.03 -4.37 -0.37
CA THR A 54 7.97 -5.27 -1.04
C THR A 54 7.90 -6.68 -0.45
N ASP A 55 8.55 -7.65 -1.08
CA ASP A 55 8.64 -9.02 -0.55
C ASP A 55 9.33 -9.03 0.82
N ASP A 56 10.43 -8.29 0.97
CA ASP A 56 11.12 -8.12 2.26
C ASP A 56 10.23 -7.51 3.35
N GLU A 57 9.48 -6.45 3.02
CA GLU A 57 8.55 -5.81 3.97
C GLU A 57 7.39 -6.74 4.34
N SER A 58 6.92 -7.55 3.37
CA SER A 58 5.87 -8.55 3.60
C SER A 58 6.36 -9.67 4.52
N LEU A 59 7.62 -10.08 4.40
CA LEU A 59 8.26 -11.04 5.31
C LEU A 59 8.46 -10.44 6.70
N ARG A 60 8.91 -9.19 6.79
CA ARG A 60 9.04 -8.50 8.07
C ARG A 60 7.69 -8.36 8.78
N PHE A 61 6.63 -8.04 8.04
CA PHE A 61 5.28 -8.03 8.61
C PHE A 61 4.88 -9.40 9.18
N GLN A 62 5.21 -10.52 8.52
CA GLN A 62 4.91 -11.85 9.05
C GLN A 62 5.67 -12.16 10.36
N ASN A 63 6.87 -11.62 10.52
CA ASN A 63 7.72 -11.87 11.69
C ASN A 63 7.46 -10.90 12.85
N GLU A 64 7.28 -9.62 12.54
CA GLU A 64 7.21 -8.51 13.51
C GLU A 64 5.76 -8.02 13.73
N GLY A 65 4.83 -8.42 12.86
CA GLY A 65 3.41 -8.07 12.95
C GLY A 65 3.15 -6.57 12.86
N GLU A 66 2.24 -6.09 13.70
CA GLU A 66 1.77 -4.69 13.69
C GLU A 66 2.85 -3.67 14.09
N VAL A 67 3.88 -4.09 14.81
CA VAL A 67 4.98 -3.20 15.23
C VAL A 67 5.69 -2.65 14.00
N PHE A 68 6.04 -3.54 13.06
CA PHE A 68 6.63 -3.14 11.79
C PHE A 68 5.72 -2.20 11.00
N LEU A 69 4.42 -2.48 10.94
CA LEU A 69 3.47 -1.63 10.20
C LEU A 69 3.33 -0.24 10.82
N LYS A 70 3.38 -0.11 12.16
CA LYS A 70 3.38 1.18 12.84
C LYS A 70 4.61 2.00 12.49
N ASP A 71 5.79 1.39 12.51
CA ASP A 71 7.03 2.05 12.14
C ASP A 71 7.06 2.45 10.65
N LEU A 72 6.56 1.56 9.78
CA LEU A 72 6.44 1.84 8.35
C LEU A 72 5.44 2.97 8.08
N ALA A 73 4.27 2.95 8.70
CA ALA A 73 3.26 4.01 8.57
C ALA A 73 3.79 5.36 9.10
N LYS A 74 4.55 5.34 10.21
CA LYS A 74 5.24 6.53 10.70
C LYS A 74 6.24 7.06 9.65
N ARG A 75 7.08 6.18 9.10
CA ARG A 75 8.03 6.57 8.05
C ARG A 75 7.32 7.13 6.81
N VAL A 76 6.21 6.55 6.39
CA VAL A 76 5.41 7.06 5.27
C VAL A 76 4.89 8.48 5.51
N ARG A 77 4.54 8.82 6.77
CA ARG A 77 4.10 10.17 7.14
C ARG A 77 5.23 11.18 7.17
N GLU A 78 6.38 10.77 7.66
CA GLU A 78 7.50 11.67 8.01
C GLU A 78 8.52 11.83 6.86
N ASP A 79 8.66 10.82 6.00
CA ASP A 79 9.67 10.75 4.95
C ASP A 79 9.04 10.84 3.55
N HIS A 80 8.87 12.07 3.06
CA HIS A 80 8.32 12.33 1.73
C HIS A 80 9.20 11.81 0.59
N ALA A 81 10.52 11.73 0.79
CA ALA A 81 11.45 11.23 -0.23
C ALA A 81 11.27 9.73 -0.42
N PHE A 82 11.16 8.98 0.69
CA PHE A 82 10.81 7.56 0.67
C PHE A 82 9.51 7.30 -0.09
N VAL A 83 8.46 8.10 0.17
CA VAL A 83 7.18 7.95 -0.55
C VAL A 83 7.31 8.27 -2.04
N ALA A 84 8.07 9.32 -2.40
CA ALA A 84 8.28 9.69 -3.79
C ALA A 84 9.01 8.59 -4.58
N GLU A 85 10.08 8.03 -4.01
CA GLU A 85 10.82 6.90 -4.59
C GLU A 85 9.91 5.68 -4.78
N ARG A 86 9.11 5.34 -3.76
CA ARG A 86 8.18 4.20 -3.81
C ARG A 86 7.10 4.39 -4.86
N ARG A 87 6.59 5.60 -5.05
CA ARG A 87 5.61 5.91 -6.11
C ARG A 87 6.21 5.75 -7.49
N LEU A 88 7.46 6.16 -7.70
CA LEU A 88 8.18 5.98 -8.97
C LEU A 88 8.43 4.50 -9.26
N ALA A 89 8.94 3.75 -8.27
CA ALA A 89 9.18 2.32 -8.40
C ALA A 89 7.89 1.55 -8.73
N ASN A 90 6.80 1.86 -8.01
CA ASN A 90 5.50 1.26 -8.28
C ASN A 90 5.00 1.62 -9.68
N ALA A 91 5.07 2.89 -10.08
CA ALA A 91 4.66 3.33 -11.43
C ALA A 91 5.40 2.57 -12.54
N LEU A 92 6.71 2.40 -12.42
CA LEU A 92 7.52 1.66 -13.37
C LEU A 92 7.14 0.17 -13.39
N GLN A 93 6.99 -0.44 -12.21
CA GLN A 93 6.58 -1.84 -12.09
C GLN A 93 5.20 -2.09 -12.74
N TRP A 94 4.29 -1.12 -12.68
CA TRP A 94 3.01 -1.15 -13.38
C TRP A 94 3.14 -1.06 -14.90
N GLU A 95 4.00 -0.18 -15.42
CA GLU A 95 4.24 -0.08 -16.86
C GLU A 95 4.80 -1.39 -17.43
N TYR A 96 5.74 -2.03 -16.74
CA TYR A 96 6.27 -3.34 -17.14
C TYR A 96 5.21 -4.45 -17.08
N ALA A 97 4.40 -4.50 -16.02
CA ALA A 97 3.34 -5.51 -15.89
C ALA A 97 2.26 -5.38 -16.98
N ASN A 98 1.92 -4.15 -17.39
CA ASN A 98 0.94 -3.90 -18.45
C ASN A 98 1.51 -4.09 -19.86
N GLN A 99 2.83 -3.91 -20.06
CA GLN A 99 3.48 -4.18 -21.35
C GLN A 99 3.68 -5.69 -21.61
N GLN A 100 3.63 -6.54 -20.59
CA GLN A 100 3.78 -7.99 -20.71
C GLN A 100 2.47 -8.76 -20.86
N SER A 101 1.33 -8.09 -21.05
CA SER A 101 0.08 -8.75 -21.39
C SER A 101 -0.07 -8.77 -22.92
N PRO A 102 0.36 -9.83 -23.65
CA PRO A 102 0.04 -9.94 -25.05
C PRO A 102 -1.48 -10.03 -25.19
N LEU A 103 -2.01 -9.26 -26.13
CA LEU A 103 -3.38 -9.35 -26.62
C LEU A 103 -3.82 -10.82 -26.68
N ARG A 104 -4.82 -11.16 -25.86
CA ARG A 104 -5.65 -12.35 -26.04
C ARG A 104 -7.07 -11.90 -26.26
#